data_AF-A0A673JIG0-F1
#
_entry.id   AF-A0A673JIG0-F1
#
_cell.length_a   1.000
_cell.length_b   1.000
_cell.length_c   1.000
_cell.angle_alpha   90.00
_cell.angle_beta   90.00
_cell.angle_gamma   90.00
#
_symmetry.space_group_name_H-M   'P 1'
#
loop_
_entity.id
_entity.type
_entity.pdbx_description
1 polymer ?
#
loop_
_entity_poly.entity_id
_entity_poly.type
_entity_poly.pdbx_seq_one_letter_code
_entity_poly.pdbx_strand_id
1 'polypeptide(L)'
;ALKLKSDFIDAYKSLGQEAIEVFKEALKLKSDFIDAYKSLGQAYRELGDFENAMESFQKALLLDQNHIQSLQLRGMMLYHHGSLQEAIGNFKRCLQLEPYNEVCQYMKGLGHVAMGQFYEGIKAQTKVMLNDPLLGQKASSEYLKVKYLREYSRYLHSHLDVPVAEYNVDQDLPGNFKNHWAKNLPFLIEDYEEQPGLQPHIKDVLPQNFDSYSAEVQKLICTADHLGALMQYDTLGFLPNLRIHRAMGLATIEVMQAMQRTWSNSKVRVNGKTRQLQWRDMFDIAVKWRRIADPDQPVLWLDQMPARSLSRGFNNHINLIRGQIINIRYLEYFRSILGFVKERILVYHGAYNPRGLQDVKQALENVNKVEDLLCYSFSVVAYSVVMGALMASGKEVLGRIPSGKLFDFEAMTTASPDRFSKTVKSWMNLKSLPSWYQNLPLVSETFQLTRTMIEVLNTDSSSHCPKKS
;
A
#
# COMPACT_ATOMS: atom_id res chain seq x y z
N ALA A 1 -9.29 18.34 28.41
CA ALA A 1 -8.68 17.06 27.97
C ALA A 1 -9.09 16.63 26.55
N LEU A 2 -10.35 16.82 26.10
CA LEU A 2 -10.74 16.68 24.67
C LEU A 2 -10.16 17.81 23.78
N LYS A 3 -9.97 19.01 24.35
CA LYS A 3 -9.23 20.12 23.75
C LYS A 3 -7.79 19.70 23.40
N LEU A 4 -7.07 19.19 24.41
CA LEU A 4 -5.69 18.65 24.34
C LEU A 4 -5.38 17.60 23.23
N LYS A 5 -6.37 17.02 22.54
CA LYS A 5 -6.16 16.02 21.48
C LYS A 5 -6.65 16.41 20.08
N SER A 6 -7.59 17.35 19.92
CA SER A 6 -7.56 18.13 18.66
C SER A 6 -6.32 18.98 18.61
N ASP A 7 -5.89 19.49 19.77
CA ASP A 7 -4.60 20.14 19.91
C ASP A 7 -3.45 19.19 19.51
N PHE A 8 -3.62 17.86 19.50
CA PHE A 8 -2.58 16.92 19.00
C PHE A 8 -2.63 16.71 17.47
N ILE A 9 -3.82 16.75 16.86
CA ILE A 9 -3.98 16.70 15.39
C ILE A 9 -3.49 18.02 14.80
N ASP A 10 -4.00 19.11 15.35
CA ASP A 10 -3.56 20.46 15.05
C ASP A 10 -2.09 20.59 15.44
N ALA A 11 -1.60 20.06 16.57
CA ALA A 11 -0.16 20.06 16.85
C ALA A 11 0.64 19.15 15.94
N TYR A 12 0.16 18.03 15.40
CA TYR A 12 0.99 17.24 14.47
C TYR A 12 1.14 17.96 13.14
N LYS A 13 0.03 18.49 12.61
CA LYS A 13 0.05 19.35 11.42
C LYS A 13 0.84 20.63 11.68
N SER A 14 0.66 21.25 12.85
CA SER A 14 1.39 22.43 13.29
C SER A 14 2.85 22.10 13.51
N LEU A 15 3.23 20.96 14.07
CA LEU A 15 4.62 20.53 14.26
C LEU A 15 5.29 20.23 12.92
N GLY A 16 4.59 19.60 11.98
CA GLY A 16 5.10 19.41 10.62
C GLY A 16 5.31 20.74 9.90
N GLN A 17 4.33 21.65 10.00
CA GLN A 17 4.41 22.98 9.40
C GLN A 17 5.43 23.88 10.11
N GLU A 18 5.50 23.84 11.44
CA GLU A 18 6.48 24.53 12.28
C GLU A 18 7.87 23.99 12.01
N ALA A 19 8.05 22.67 11.86
CA ALA A 19 9.32 22.10 11.45
C ALA A 19 9.75 22.64 10.08
N ILE A 20 8.83 22.71 9.11
CA ILE A 20 9.09 23.34 7.80
C ILE A 20 9.53 24.79 7.97
N GLU A 21 8.79 25.60 8.74
CA GLU A 21 9.13 27.01 8.95
C GLU A 21 10.46 27.19 9.70
N VAL A 22 10.72 26.39 10.74
CA VAL A 22 11.98 26.39 11.49
C VAL A 22 13.15 26.03 10.57
N PHE A 23 13.02 25.01 9.73
CA PHE A 23 14.08 24.65 8.79
C PHE A 23 14.26 25.70 7.70
N LYS A 24 13.19 26.36 7.24
CA LYS A 24 13.30 27.51 6.32
C LYS A 24 14.01 28.69 6.98
N GLU A 25 13.72 29.02 8.23
CA GLU A 25 14.44 30.06 8.97
C GLU A 25 15.91 29.68 9.18
N ALA A 26 16.20 28.43 9.51
CA ALA A 26 17.58 27.94 9.60
C ALA A 26 18.32 28.11 8.26
N LEU A 27 17.64 27.89 7.14
CA LEU A 27 18.19 28.11 5.80
C LEU A 27 18.34 29.59 5.42
N LYS A 28 17.56 30.50 6.01
CA LYS A 28 17.79 31.95 5.88
C LYS A 28 19.05 32.38 6.61
N LEU A 29 19.33 31.79 7.78
CA LEU A 29 20.53 32.06 8.56
C LEU A 29 21.77 31.41 7.95
N LYS A 30 21.63 30.19 7.41
CA LYS A 30 22.69 29.42 6.77
C LYS A 30 22.16 28.71 5.53
N SER A 31 22.40 29.30 4.36
CA SER A 31 21.85 28.82 3.08
C SER A 31 22.46 27.51 2.58
N ASP A 32 23.64 27.13 3.07
CA ASP A 32 24.37 25.89 2.76
C ASP A 32 24.18 24.81 3.85
N PHE A 33 23.12 24.89 4.67
CA PHE A 33 22.88 23.93 5.73
C PHE A 33 22.21 22.64 5.23
N ILE A 34 23.03 21.65 4.88
CA ILE A 34 22.63 20.36 4.29
C ILE A 34 21.59 19.62 5.15
N ASP A 35 21.82 19.52 6.46
CA ASP A 35 20.90 18.83 7.38
C ASP A 35 19.53 19.51 7.48
N ALA A 36 19.47 20.84 7.32
CA ALA A 36 18.20 21.56 7.27
C ALA A 36 17.43 21.20 5.99
N TYR A 37 18.09 21.14 4.83
CA TYR A 37 17.45 20.67 3.59
C TYR A 37 16.98 19.21 3.68
N LYS A 38 17.78 18.31 4.26
CA LYS A 38 17.39 16.92 4.52
C LYS A 38 16.14 16.86 5.41
N SER A 39 16.15 17.59 6.53
CA SER A 39 15.06 17.56 7.50
C SER A 39 13.80 18.22 6.96
N LEU A 40 13.94 19.29 6.16
CA LEU A 40 12.87 19.92 5.41
C LEU A 40 12.23 18.95 4.42
N GLY A 41 13.04 18.20 3.67
CA GLY A 41 12.54 17.17 2.75
C GLY A 41 11.79 16.04 3.46
N GLN A 42 12.26 15.63 4.63
CA GLN A 42 11.56 14.66 5.46
C GLN A 42 10.24 15.20 6.00
N ALA A 43 10.19 16.45 6.44
CA ALA A 43 8.96 17.08 6.92
C ALA A 43 7.91 17.18 5.79
N TYR A 44 8.32 17.59 4.59
CA TYR A 44 7.45 17.58 3.41
C TYR A 44 6.93 16.17 3.09
N ARG A 45 7.80 15.15 3.15
CA ARG A 45 7.40 13.74 2.98
C ARG A 45 6.33 13.33 4.01
N GLU A 46 6.50 13.68 5.28
CA GLU A 46 5.54 13.36 6.34
C GLU A 46 4.18 14.05 6.13
N LEU A 47 4.17 15.24 5.50
CA LEU A 47 2.95 15.92 5.09
C LEU A 47 2.37 15.42 3.76
N GLY A 48 3.05 14.53 3.05
CA GLY A 48 2.60 14.02 1.74
C GLY A 48 2.94 14.92 0.55
N ASP A 49 3.79 15.92 0.74
CA ASP A 49 4.23 16.85 -0.30
C ASP A 49 5.44 16.29 -1.06
N PHE A 50 5.17 15.58 -2.16
CA PHE A 50 6.19 14.89 -2.93
C PHE A 50 7.20 15.85 -3.58
N GLU A 51 6.70 16.91 -4.23
CA GLU A 51 7.53 17.83 -5.02
C GLU A 51 8.50 18.61 -4.13
N ASN A 52 7.99 19.22 -3.05
CA ASN A 52 8.84 19.98 -2.13
C ASN A 52 9.82 19.07 -1.36
N ALA A 53 9.43 17.82 -1.07
CA ALA A 53 10.35 16.84 -0.50
C ALA A 53 11.52 16.53 -1.45
N MET A 54 11.21 16.26 -2.72
CA MET A 54 12.21 15.97 -3.74
C MET A 54 13.14 17.16 -4.01
N GLU A 55 12.60 18.37 -4.10
CA GLU A 55 13.40 19.60 -4.25
C GLU A 55 14.37 19.78 -3.08
N SER A 56 13.88 19.57 -1.85
CA SER A 56 14.70 19.71 -0.64
C SER A 56 15.83 18.68 -0.59
N PHE A 57 15.56 17.41 -0.91
CA PHE A 57 16.61 16.39 -1.01
C PHE A 57 17.59 16.68 -2.14
N GLN A 58 17.12 17.19 -3.28
CA GLN A 58 17.97 17.58 -4.39
C GLN A 58 18.91 18.73 -4.01
N LYS A 59 18.41 19.75 -3.30
CA LYS A 59 19.25 20.85 -2.79
C LYS A 59 20.31 20.36 -1.82
N ALA A 60 19.97 19.45 -0.90
CA ALA A 60 20.95 18.82 -0.02
C ALA A 60 22.07 18.10 -0.82
N LEU A 61 21.71 17.39 -1.88
CA LEU A 61 22.65 16.66 -2.73
C LEU A 61 23.45 17.55 -3.70
N LEU A 62 22.97 18.76 -4.02
CA LEU A 62 23.74 19.76 -4.74
C LEU A 62 24.86 20.34 -3.88
N LEU A 63 24.61 20.50 -2.58
CA LEU A 63 25.61 20.96 -1.60
C LEU A 63 26.61 19.85 -1.26
N ASP A 64 26.15 18.62 -1.07
CA ASP A 64 27.00 17.44 -0.90
C ASP A 64 26.44 16.23 -1.66
N GLN A 65 27.09 15.89 -2.77
CA GLN A 65 26.72 14.77 -3.63
C GLN A 65 26.89 13.40 -2.95
N ASN A 66 27.65 13.34 -1.84
CA ASN A 66 27.93 12.13 -1.08
C ASN A 66 27.14 12.06 0.24
N HIS A 67 26.15 12.93 0.44
CA HIS A 67 25.34 12.90 1.64
C HIS A 67 24.41 11.68 1.68
N ILE A 68 24.86 10.63 2.36
CA ILE A 68 24.23 9.29 2.41
C ILE A 68 22.76 9.35 2.85
N GLN A 69 22.45 10.14 3.89
CA GLN A 69 21.09 10.23 4.42
C GLN A 69 20.11 10.84 3.39
N SER A 70 20.55 11.85 2.63
CA SER A 70 19.74 12.43 1.56
C SER A 70 19.55 11.46 0.38
N LEU A 71 20.59 10.70 0.00
CA LEU A 71 20.48 9.65 -1.02
C LEU A 71 19.48 8.57 -0.59
N GLN A 72 19.57 8.11 0.65
CA GLN A 72 18.66 7.11 1.21
C GLN A 72 17.21 7.61 1.22
N LEU A 73 16.95 8.79 1.79
CA LEU A 73 15.60 9.34 1.92
C LEU A 73 14.98 9.67 0.56
N ARG A 74 15.76 10.24 -0.37
CA ARG A 74 15.32 10.46 -1.75
C ARG A 74 15.02 9.15 -2.47
N GLY A 75 15.87 8.13 -2.31
CA GLY A 75 15.65 6.81 -2.88
C GLY A 75 14.35 6.17 -2.36
N MET A 76 14.09 6.27 -1.05
CA MET A 76 12.84 5.79 -0.45
C MET A 76 11.62 6.58 -0.99
N MET A 77 11.77 7.89 -1.16
CA MET A 77 10.73 8.75 -1.71
C MET A 77 10.35 8.33 -3.14
N LEU A 78 11.36 8.11 -3.99
CA LEU A 78 11.20 7.65 -5.36
C LEU A 78 10.57 6.23 -5.40
N TYR A 79 11.00 5.33 -4.51
CA TYR A 79 10.40 3.99 -4.41
C TYR A 79 8.90 4.08 -4.08
N HIS A 80 8.54 4.87 -3.07
CA HIS A 80 7.14 5.06 -2.69
C HIS A 80 6.31 5.82 -3.73
N HIS A 81 6.95 6.57 -4.62
CA HIS A 81 6.31 7.20 -5.76
C HIS A 81 6.09 6.25 -6.94
N GLY A 82 6.83 5.14 -7.00
CA GLY A 82 6.81 4.19 -8.11
C GLY A 82 7.97 4.35 -9.11
N SER A 83 8.86 5.34 -8.92
CA SER A 83 10.06 5.58 -9.73
C SER A 83 11.20 4.64 -9.34
N LEU A 84 11.00 3.34 -9.55
CA LEU A 84 11.88 2.28 -9.04
C LEU A 84 13.32 2.36 -9.56
N GLN A 85 13.50 2.69 -10.85
CA GLN A 85 14.84 2.71 -11.46
C GLN A 85 15.70 3.85 -10.88
N GLU A 86 15.13 5.04 -10.71
CA GLU A 86 15.80 6.16 -10.04
C GLU A 86 16.06 5.87 -8.56
N ALA A 87 15.11 5.22 -7.87
CA ALA A 87 15.29 4.78 -6.49
C ALA A 87 16.49 3.84 -6.34
N ILE A 88 16.59 2.81 -7.20
CA ILE A 88 17.73 1.89 -7.24
C ILE A 88 19.03 2.64 -7.53
N GLY A 89 19.01 3.65 -8.40
CA GLY A 89 20.18 4.51 -8.65
C GLY A 89 20.69 5.19 -7.38
N ASN A 90 19.78 5.78 -6.59
CA ASN A 90 20.12 6.40 -5.30
C ASN A 90 20.66 5.38 -4.29
N PHE A 91 20.05 4.19 -4.18
CA PHE A 91 20.54 3.15 -3.27
C PHE A 91 21.89 2.57 -3.71
N LYS A 92 22.12 2.42 -5.02
CA LYS A 92 23.45 2.04 -5.55
C LYS A 92 24.49 3.09 -5.18
N ARG A 93 24.18 4.40 -5.29
CA ARG A 93 25.08 5.46 -4.87
C ARG A 93 25.34 5.45 -3.36
N CYS A 94 24.30 5.27 -2.55
CA CYS A 94 24.42 5.08 -1.10
C CYS A 94 25.39 3.93 -0.77
N LEU A 95 25.25 2.77 -1.42
CA LEU A 95 26.08 1.59 -1.20
C LEU A 95 27.50 1.70 -1.77
N GLN A 96 27.76 2.63 -2.70
CA GLN A 96 29.13 2.96 -3.10
C GLN A 96 29.89 3.69 -1.99
N LEU A 97 29.18 4.49 -1.19
CA LEU A 97 29.74 5.28 -0.09
C LEU A 97 29.79 4.46 1.20
N GLU A 98 28.72 3.72 1.50
CA GLU A 98 28.61 2.81 2.64
C GLU A 98 28.19 1.40 2.20
N PRO A 99 29.14 0.51 1.88
CA PRO A 99 28.84 -0.83 1.36
C PRO A 99 28.01 -1.73 2.30
N TYR A 100 28.01 -1.43 3.60
CA TYR A 100 27.31 -2.18 4.64
C TYR A 100 26.03 -1.48 5.12
N ASN A 101 25.59 -0.40 4.46
CA ASN A 101 24.35 0.30 4.83
C ASN A 101 23.14 -0.61 4.61
N GLU A 102 22.58 -1.10 5.70
CA GLU A 102 21.53 -2.12 5.69
C GLU A 102 20.25 -1.63 5.01
N VAL A 103 19.85 -0.38 5.25
CA VAL A 103 18.62 0.20 4.70
C VAL A 103 18.73 0.33 3.18
N CYS A 104 19.85 0.88 2.69
CA CYS A 104 20.08 0.98 1.25
C CYS A 104 20.18 -0.39 0.58
N GLN A 105 20.77 -1.38 1.27
CA GLN A 105 20.90 -2.74 0.78
C GLN A 105 19.52 -3.45 0.70
N TYR A 106 18.69 -3.28 1.73
CA TYR A 106 17.30 -3.75 1.77
C TYR A 106 16.46 -3.12 0.66
N MET A 107 16.43 -1.79 0.59
CA MET A 107 15.62 -1.05 -0.37
C MET A 107 16.07 -1.26 -1.81
N LYS A 108 17.37 -1.45 -2.06
CA LYS A 108 17.88 -1.88 -3.37
C LYS A 108 17.32 -3.25 -3.75
N GLY A 109 17.37 -4.22 -2.84
CA GLY A 109 16.83 -5.57 -3.09
C GLY A 109 15.33 -5.54 -3.37
N LEU A 110 14.59 -4.78 -2.57
CA LEU A 110 13.16 -4.55 -2.75
C LEU A 110 12.82 -3.89 -4.09
N GLY A 111 13.56 -2.84 -4.49
CA GLY A 111 13.39 -2.18 -5.78
C GLY A 111 13.61 -3.12 -6.96
N HIS A 112 14.65 -3.96 -6.90
CA HIS A 112 14.91 -4.98 -7.93
C HIS A 112 13.77 -6.02 -8.02
N VAL A 113 13.24 -6.50 -6.89
CA VAL A 113 12.11 -7.44 -6.88
C VAL A 113 10.84 -6.81 -7.45
N ALA A 114 10.55 -5.56 -7.08
CA ALA A 114 9.43 -4.82 -7.65
C ALA A 114 9.57 -4.63 -9.17
N MET A 115 10.81 -4.50 -9.67
CA MET A 115 11.12 -4.50 -11.11
C MET A 115 11.08 -5.89 -11.78
N GLY A 116 10.93 -6.97 -11.02
CA GLY A 116 11.02 -8.35 -11.51
C GLY A 116 12.45 -8.82 -11.81
N GLN A 117 13.45 -8.16 -11.25
CA GLN A 117 14.88 -8.49 -11.35
C GLN A 117 15.30 -9.31 -10.12
N PHE A 118 14.86 -10.57 -10.06
CA PHE A 118 14.96 -11.39 -8.86
C PHE A 118 16.40 -11.79 -8.53
N TYR A 119 17.27 -11.93 -9.52
CA TYR A 119 18.68 -12.26 -9.26
C TYR A 119 19.37 -11.17 -8.44
N GLU A 120 19.31 -9.91 -8.90
CA GLU A 120 19.91 -8.78 -8.17
C GLU A 120 19.15 -8.49 -6.87
N GLY A 121 17.83 -8.74 -6.84
CA GLY A 121 17.00 -8.64 -5.64
C GLY A 121 17.44 -9.59 -4.52
N ILE A 122 17.49 -10.89 -4.81
CA ILE A 122 17.90 -11.92 -3.84
C ILE A 122 19.36 -11.75 -3.43
N LYS A 123 20.25 -11.46 -4.38
CA LYS A 123 21.65 -11.13 -4.07
C LYS A 123 21.75 -9.98 -3.07
N ALA A 124 20.90 -8.95 -3.23
CA ALA A 124 20.92 -7.83 -2.32
C ALA A 124 20.35 -8.19 -0.93
N GLN A 125 19.27 -8.98 -0.89
CA GLN A 125 18.65 -9.48 0.34
C GLN A 125 19.59 -10.39 1.13
N THR A 126 20.29 -11.32 0.47
CA THR A 126 21.27 -12.20 1.10
C THR A 126 22.37 -11.40 1.79
N LYS A 127 22.83 -10.29 1.21
CA LYS A 127 23.81 -9.41 1.86
C LYS A 127 23.31 -8.83 3.19
N VAL A 128 22.03 -8.45 3.28
CA VAL A 128 21.44 -8.00 4.56
C VAL A 128 21.44 -9.13 5.58
N MET A 129 21.08 -10.35 5.14
CA MET A 129 21.03 -11.53 6.02
C MET A 129 22.40 -11.97 6.55
N LEU A 130 23.50 -11.61 5.87
CA LEU A 130 24.87 -11.88 6.35
C LEU A 130 25.24 -11.06 7.59
N ASN A 131 24.56 -9.92 7.82
CA ASN A 131 24.78 -9.08 8.99
C ASN A 131 24.00 -9.62 10.20
N ASP A 132 24.29 -10.85 10.61
CA ASP A 132 23.58 -11.51 11.71
C ASP A 132 23.80 -10.76 13.03
N PRO A 133 22.74 -10.36 13.75
CA PRO A 133 22.88 -9.70 15.05
C PRO A 133 23.63 -10.59 16.03
N LEU A 134 24.57 -10.02 16.77
CA LEU A 134 25.28 -10.74 17.82
C LEU A 134 24.31 -11.19 18.93
N LEU A 135 24.69 -12.22 19.68
CA LEU A 135 23.88 -12.73 20.79
C LEU A 135 23.52 -11.59 21.77
N GLY A 136 22.23 -11.36 22.00
CA GLY A 136 21.72 -10.28 22.85
C GLY A 136 21.51 -8.93 22.15
N GLN A 137 21.96 -8.77 20.91
CA GLN A 137 21.66 -7.60 20.09
C GLN A 137 20.26 -7.75 19.46
N LYS A 138 19.46 -6.68 19.53
CA LYS A 138 18.17 -6.66 18.85
C LYS A 138 18.40 -6.52 17.34
N ALA A 139 17.82 -7.44 16.57
CA ALA A 139 17.77 -7.35 15.12
C ALA A 139 17.13 -6.02 14.65
N SER A 140 17.69 -5.43 13.59
CA SER A 140 17.08 -4.31 12.90
C SER A 140 15.76 -4.73 12.23
N SER A 141 14.93 -3.75 11.86
CA SER A 141 13.67 -4.04 11.16
C SER A 141 13.94 -4.63 9.78
N GLU A 142 14.96 -4.13 9.09
CA GLU A 142 15.36 -4.53 7.75
C GLU A 142 15.82 -6.00 7.76
N TYR A 143 16.66 -6.39 8.72
CA TYR A 143 17.09 -7.78 8.91
C TYR A 143 15.93 -8.74 9.14
N LEU A 144 14.90 -8.33 9.89
CA LEU A 144 13.72 -9.17 10.13
C LEU A 144 12.89 -9.32 8.85
N LYS A 145 12.60 -8.20 8.18
CA LYS A 145 11.77 -8.17 6.96
C LYS A 145 12.43 -8.88 5.78
N VAL A 146 13.75 -8.78 5.65
CA VAL A 146 14.46 -9.27 4.45
C VAL A 146 14.32 -10.78 4.27
N LYS A 147 14.18 -11.53 5.37
CA LYS A 147 13.98 -12.98 5.33
C LYS A 147 12.65 -13.35 4.67
N TYR A 148 11.57 -12.66 5.03
CA TYR A 148 10.27 -12.83 4.39
C TYR A 148 10.28 -12.35 2.95
N LEU A 149 10.90 -11.19 2.68
CA LEU A 149 11.00 -10.64 1.34
C LEU A 149 11.77 -11.59 0.41
N ARG A 150 12.85 -12.23 0.88
CA ARG A 150 13.61 -13.23 0.11
C ARG A 150 12.75 -14.41 -0.28
N GLU A 151 12.04 -15.00 0.67
CA GLU A 151 11.20 -16.16 0.37
C GLU A 151 10.03 -15.77 -0.55
N TYR A 152 9.44 -14.59 -0.35
CA TYR A 152 8.43 -14.08 -1.27
C TYR A 152 8.99 -13.79 -2.67
N SER A 153 10.25 -13.34 -2.78
CA SER A 153 10.93 -13.12 -4.05
C SER A 153 11.17 -14.43 -4.80
N ARG A 154 11.56 -15.49 -4.09
CA ARG A 154 11.72 -16.85 -4.63
C ARG A 154 10.39 -17.41 -5.13
N TYR A 155 9.34 -17.27 -4.33
CA TYR A 155 7.99 -17.65 -4.70
C TYR A 155 7.49 -16.89 -5.95
N LEU A 156 7.68 -15.57 -6.01
CA LEU A 156 7.32 -14.78 -7.18
C LEU A 156 8.10 -15.21 -8.43
N HIS A 157 9.41 -15.46 -8.29
CA HIS A 157 10.25 -15.95 -9.37
C HIS A 157 9.74 -17.28 -9.93
N SER A 158 9.43 -18.26 -9.08
CA SER A 158 8.94 -19.57 -9.52
C SER A 158 7.57 -19.53 -10.22
N HIS A 159 6.81 -18.45 -10.04
CA HIS A 159 5.49 -18.24 -10.63
C HIS A 159 5.46 -17.18 -11.75
N LEU A 160 6.63 -16.71 -12.21
CA LEU A 160 6.70 -15.66 -13.24
C LEU A 160 6.01 -16.05 -14.55
N ASP A 161 6.29 -17.26 -15.01
CA ASP A 161 5.83 -17.79 -16.30
C ASP A 161 4.61 -18.71 -16.15
N VAL A 162 3.93 -18.64 -15.00
CA VAL A 162 2.72 -19.39 -14.68
C VAL A 162 1.49 -18.48 -14.87
N PRO A 163 0.34 -19.02 -15.32
CA PRO A 163 -0.90 -18.24 -15.41
C PRO A 163 -1.27 -17.56 -14.08
N VAL A 164 -1.69 -16.29 -14.14
CA VAL A 164 -2.09 -15.49 -12.96
C VAL A 164 -3.25 -16.12 -12.17
N ALA A 165 -4.05 -16.96 -12.84
CA ALA A 165 -5.10 -17.72 -12.19
C ALA A 165 -4.57 -18.70 -11.14
N GLU A 166 -3.38 -19.26 -11.36
CA GLU A 166 -2.73 -20.25 -10.50
C GLU A 166 -1.88 -19.60 -9.39
N TYR A 167 -1.54 -18.31 -9.54
CA TYR A 167 -0.87 -17.54 -8.48
C TYR A 167 -1.79 -17.35 -7.26
N ASN A 168 -1.47 -18.03 -6.14
CA ASN A 168 -2.26 -17.96 -4.91
C ASN A 168 -1.43 -18.02 -3.61
N VAL A 169 -0.85 -16.87 -3.26
CA VAL A 169 -0.07 -16.67 -2.02
C VAL A 169 -0.79 -17.16 -0.75
N ASP A 170 -2.12 -17.06 -0.69
CA ASP A 170 -2.85 -17.43 0.52
C ASP A 170 -2.87 -18.93 0.75
N GLN A 171 -2.91 -19.70 -0.33
CA GLN A 171 -2.88 -21.16 -0.30
C GLN A 171 -1.45 -21.67 -0.22
N ASP A 172 -0.53 -21.05 -0.96
CA ASP A 172 0.80 -21.59 -1.18
C ASP A 172 1.79 -21.22 -0.05
N LEU A 173 1.56 -20.11 0.67
CA LEU A 173 2.38 -19.73 1.82
C LEU A 173 1.71 -20.06 3.17
N PRO A 174 2.45 -20.67 4.12
CA PRO A 174 1.90 -21.03 5.43
C PRO A 174 1.31 -19.84 6.21
N GLY A 175 0.23 -20.09 6.96
CA GLY A 175 -0.40 -19.09 7.82
C GLY A 175 0.56 -18.48 8.85
N ASN A 176 1.49 -19.26 9.40
CA ASN A 176 2.50 -18.78 10.35
C ASN A 176 3.51 -17.83 9.70
N PHE A 177 3.94 -18.12 8.46
CA PHE A 177 4.78 -17.23 7.67
C PHE A 177 4.10 -15.87 7.47
N LYS A 178 2.86 -15.89 6.98
CA LYS A 178 2.02 -14.70 6.76
C LYS A 178 1.84 -13.88 8.05
N ASN A 179 1.57 -14.55 9.17
CA ASN A 179 1.40 -13.90 10.46
C ASN A 179 2.68 -13.27 11.02
N HIS A 180 3.82 -13.96 10.92
CA HIS A 180 5.08 -13.42 11.41
C HIS A 180 5.57 -12.26 10.55
N TRP A 181 5.41 -12.38 9.22
CA TRP A 181 5.74 -11.32 8.28
C TRP A 181 4.96 -10.04 8.59
N ALA A 182 3.64 -10.14 8.72
CA ALA A 182 2.79 -8.97 8.98
C ALA A 182 3.06 -8.29 10.33
N LYS A 183 3.58 -9.04 11.31
CA LYS A 183 3.92 -8.56 12.66
C LYS A 183 5.39 -8.17 12.82
N ASN A 184 6.19 -8.29 11.75
CA ASN A 184 7.64 -8.10 11.77
C ASN A 184 8.34 -8.91 12.88
N LEU A 185 7.95 -10.16 13.06
CA LEU A 185 8.53 -11.06 14.06
C LEU A 185 9.79 -11.75 13.51
N PRO A 186 10.70 -12.24 14.37
CA PRO A 186 11.78 -13.11 13.95
C PRO A 186 11.31 -14.28 13.09
N PHE A 187 12.10 -14.58 12.05
CA PHE A 187 11.89 -15.72 11.17
C PHE A 187 12.32 -17.01 11.88
N LEU A 188 11.47 -17.45 12.81
CA LEU A 188 11.64 -18.67 13.61
C LEU A 188 10.38 -19.50 13.41
N ILE A 189 10.33 -20.25 12.31
CA ILE A 189 9.19 -21.07 11.91
C ILE A 189 9.72 -22.50 11.76
N GLU A 190 9.39 -23.35 12.72
CA GLU A 190 9.97 -24.70 12.89
C GLU A 190 9.71 -25.63 11.68
N ASP A 191 8.57 -25.46 11.00
CA ASP A 191 8.14 -26.29 9.86
C ASP A 191 8.07 -25.51 8.54
N TYR A 192 8.95 -24.53 8.34
CA TYR A 192 8.95 -23.76 7.09
C TYR A 192 9.82 -24.42 6.02
N GLU A 193 9.18 -24.80 4.90
CA GLU A 193 9.89 -25.21 3.69
C GLU A 193 10.29 -23.99 2.86
N GLU A 194 11.59 -23.90 2.56
CA GLU A 194 12.12 -22.84 1.70
C GLU A 194 11.50 -22.90 0.30
N GLN A 195 11.19 -21.73 -0.24
CA GLN A 195 10.63 -21.63 -1.59
C GLN A 195 11.66 -22.09 -2.64
N PRO A 196 11.25 -22.46 -3.87
CA PRO A 196 12.21 -22.85 -4.90
C PRO A 196 13.30 -21.79 -5.10
N GLY A 197 14.56 -22.21 -5.23
CA GLY A 197 15.64 -21.29 -5.59
C GLY A 197 15.44 -20.70 -6.99
N LEU A 198 16.23 -19.69 -7.35
CA LEU A 198 16.18 -19.12 -8.69
C LEU A 198 16.50 -20.18 -9.75
N GLN A 199 15.51 -20.45 -10.60
CA GLN A 199 15.62 -21.42 -11.68
C GLN A 199 16.27 -20.78 -12.93
N PRO A 200 17.35 -21.36 -13.50
CA PRO A 200 18.04 -20.78 -14.65
C PRO A 200 17.19 -20.59 -15.91
N HIS A 201 16.14 -21.40 -16.06
CA HIS A 201 15.24 -21.34 -17.20
C HIS A 201 14.20 -20.21 -17.09
N ILE A 202 13.92 -19.71 -15.88
CA ILE A 202 13.00 -18.59 -15.64
C ILE A 202 13.83 -17.30 -15.61
N LYS A 203 13.74 -16.52 -16.69
CA LYS A 203 14.50 -15.26 -16.82
C LYS A 203 13.86 -14.13 -16.01
N ASP A 204 14.67 -13.20 -15.54
CA ASP A 204 14.17 -11.95 -14.94
C ASP A 204 13.28 -11.17 -15.93
N VAL A 205 12.42 -10.31 -15.38
CA VAL A 205 11.54 -9.45 -16.17
C VAL A 205 12.36 -8.38 -16.87
N LEU A 206 12.09 -8.18 -18.17
CA LEU A 206 12.73 -7.15 -18.96
C LEU A 206 11.89 -5.87 -18.93
N PRO A 207 12.52 -4.68 -18.81
CA PRO A 207 11.79 -3.42 -18.95
C PRO A 207 11.11 -3.34 -20.31
N GLN A 208 9.83 -2.96 -20.33
CA GLN A 208 9.08 -2.75 -21.56
C GLN A 208 8.96 -1.25 -21.85
N ASN A 209 9.12 -0.88 -23.11
CA ASN A 209 8.82 0.49 -23.56
C ASN A 209 7.32 0.60 -23.86
N PHE A 210 6.69 1.70 -23.45
CA PHE A 210 5.30 1.98 -23.74
C PHE A 210 4.96 1.86 -25.23
N ASP A 211 5.85 2.35 -26.10
CA ASP A 211 5.67 2.32 -27.56
C ASP A 211 5.65 0.90 -28.16
N SER A 212 6.15 -0.08 -27.43
CA SER A 212 6.18 -1.48 -27.88
C SER A 212 4.82 -2.19 -27.80
N TYR A 213 3.90 -1.64 -27.00
CA TYR A 213 2.54 -2.17 -26.87
C TYR A 213 1.67 -1.78 -28.08
N SER A 214 0.67 -2.62 -28.38
CA SER A 214 -0.34 -2.26 -29.39
C SER A 214 -1.15 -1.03 -28.96
N ALA A 215 -1.74 -0.32 -29.91
CA ALA A 215 -2.53 0.89 -29.63
C ALA A 215 -3.68 0.63 -28.63
N GLU A 216 -4.29 -0.55 -28.69
CA GLU A 216 -5.34 -0.98 -27.77
C GLU A 216 -4.81 -1.16 -26.33
N VAL A 217 -3.63 -1.75 -26.19
CA VAL A 217 -2.98 -1.96 -24.89
C VAL A 217 -2.48 -0.64 -24.31
N GLN A 218 -1.91 0.24 -25.14
CA GLN A 218 -1.55 1.60 -24.72
C GLN A 218 -2.76 2.36 -24.17
N LYS A 219 -3.90 2.28 -24.88
CA LYS A 219 -5.17 2.88 -24.41
C LYS A 219 -5.66 2.26 -23.11
N LEU A 220 -5.53 0.95 -22.94
CA LEU A 220 -5.86 0.26 -21.69
C LEU A 220 -4.99 0.77 -20.53
N ILE A 221 -3.68 0.88 -20.73
CA ILE A 221 -2.74 1.39 -19.71
C ILE A 221 -3.11 2.82 -19.30
N CYS A 222 -3.32 3.72 -20.27
CA CYS A 222 -3.70 5.10 -19.94
C CYS A 222 -5.04 5.20 -19.22
N THR A 223 -6.00 4.33 -19.56
CA THR A 223 -7.29 4.27 -18.87
C THR A 223 -7.12 3.80 -17.43
N ALA A 224 -6.28 2.78 -17.21
CA ALA A 224 -5.95 2.29 -15.88
C ALA A 224 -5.24 3.35 -15.03
N ASP A 225 -4.23 4.03 -15.58
CA ASP A 225 -3.52 5.10 -14.86
C ASP A 225 -4.48 6.20 -14.40
N HIS A 226 -5.40 6.61 -15.28
CA HIS A 226 -6.43 7.59 -14.95
C HIS A 226 -7.36 7.12 -13.83
N LEU A 227 -7.94 5.92 -13.94
CA LEU A 227 -8.85 5.36 -12.93
C LEU A 227 -8.15 5.16 -11.58
N GLY A 228 -6.90 4.70 -11.62
CA GLY A 228 -6.07 4.52 -10.43
C GLY A 228 -5.79 5.82 -9.69
N ALA A 229 -5.50 6.89 -10.42
CA ALA A 229 -5.24 8.21 -9.84
C ALA A 229 -6.48 8.78 -9.12
N LEU A 230 -7.71 8.41 -9.51
CA LEU A 230 -8.93 8.81 -8.81
C LEU A 230 -9.02 8.21 -7.39
N MET A 231 -8.29 7.13 -7.12
CA MET A 231 -8.24 6.46 -5.82
C MET A 231 -7.17 7.01 -4.89
N GLN A 232 -6.37 7.97 -5.35
CA GLN A 232 -5.37 8.61 -4.50
C GLN A 232 -6.06 9.32 -3.34
N TYR A 233 -5.60 9.03 -2.13
CA TYR A 233 -5.97 9.80 -0.97
C TYR A 233 -5.20 11.12 -0.96
N ASP A 234 -5.94 12.22 -0.91
CA ASP A 234 -5.41 13.56 -0.74
C ASP A 234 -5.48 13.95 0.74
N THR A 235 -4.62 13.33 1.54
CA THR A 235 -4.52 13.53 2.99
C THR A 235 -3.06 13.49 3.44
N LEU A 236 -2.76 14.11 4.58
CA LEU A 236 -1.38 14.18 5.10
C LEU A 236 -0.75 12.80 5.23
N GLY A 237 0.52 12.70 4.82
CA GLY A 237 1.30 11.47 4.90
C GLY A 237 1.00 10.44 3.80
N PHE A 238 0.09 10.73 2.86
CA PHE A 238 -0.10 9.92 1.68
C PHE A 238 0.60 10.51 0.46
N LEU A 239 1.54 9.75 -0.08
CA LEU A 239 2.22 10.10 -1.30
C LEU A 239 1.52 9.47 -2.51
N PRO A 240 1.52 10.13 -3.67
CA PRO A 240 1.10 9.51 -4.92
C PRO A 240 2.05 8.37 -5.26
N ASN A 241 1.50 7.22 -5.63
CA ASN A 241 2.27 6.07 -6.10
C ASN A 241 1.73 5.61 -7.46
N LEU A 242 2.46 5.96 -8.52
CA LEU A 242 2.05 5.71 -9.91
C LEU A 242 1.90 4.21 -10.21
N ARG A 243 2.79 3.39 -9.65
CA ARG A 243 2.76 1.93 -9.80
C ARG A 243 1.49 1.33 -9.19
N ILE A 244 1.11 1.81 -8.00
CA ILE A 244 -0.12 1.39 -7.32
C ILE A 244 -1.36 1.93 -8.04
N HIS A 245 -1.34 3.18 -8.53
CA HIS A 245 -2.43 3.72 -9.33
C HIS A 245 -2.71 2.82 -10.53
N ARG A 246 -1.69 2.50 -11.34
CA ARG A 246 -1.85 1.61 -12.48
C ARG A 246 -2.42 0.25 -12.09
N ALA A 247 -1.85 -0.37 -11.05
CA ALA A 247 -2.30 -1.67 -10.56
C ALA A 247 -3.80 -1.66 -10.20
N MET A 248 -4.23 -0.64 -9.49
CA MET A 248 -5.61 -0.54 -9.01
C MET A 248 -6.58 -0.08 -10.09
N GLY A 249 -6.11 0.67 -11.08
CA GLY A 249 -6.83 0.96 -12.31
C GLY A 249 -7.06 -0.30 -13.16
N LEU A 250 -6.03 -1.11 -13.38
CA LEU A 250 -6.13 -2.40 -14.07
C LEU A 250 -7.07 -3.35 -13.32
N ALA A 251 -6.95 -3.43 -11.99
CA ALA A 251 -7.87 -4.19 -11.17
C ALA A 251 -9.33 -3.73 -11.32
N THR A 252 -9.58 -2.42 -11.41
CA THR A 252 -10.93 -1.87 -11.60
C THR A 252 -11.53 -2.32 -12.93
N ILE A 253 -10.75 -2.23 -14.00
CA ILE A 253 -11.18 -2.65 -15.34
C ILE A 253 -11.40 -4.16 -15.36
N GLU A 254 -10.54 -4.95 -14.72
CA GLU A 254 -10.69 -6.39 -14.65
C GLU A 254 -11.91 -6.83 -13.83
N VAL A 255 -12.17 -6.19 -12.67
CA VAL A 255 -13.39 -6.43 -11.88
C VAL A 255 -14.63 -6.08 -12.71
N MET A 256 -14.63 -4.94 -13.41
CA MET A 256 -15.71 -4.55 -14.33
C MET A 256 -15.96 -5.65 -15.39
N GLN A 257 -14.90 -6.09 -16.09
CA GLN A 257 -14.99 -7.11 -17.13
C GLN A 257 -15.48 -8.46 -16.56
N ALA A 258 -14.98 -8.87 -15.39
CA ALA A 258 -15.40 -10.09 -14.72
C ALA A 258 -16.88 -10.05 -14.32
N MET A 259 -17.35 -8.91 -13.80
CA MET A 259 -18.75 -8.72 -13.44
C MET A 259 -19.67 -8.71 -14.68
N GLN A 260 -19.28 -8.03 -15.76
CA GLN A 260 -20.08 -8.02 -17.01
C GLN A 260 -20.24 -9.43 -17.59
N ARG A 261 -19.16 -10.24 -17.60
CA ARG A 261 -19.20 -11.64 -18.05
C ARG A 261 -20.12 -12.51 -17.19
N THR A 262 -20.16 -12.25 -15.89
CA THR A 262 -20.90 -13.07 -14.92
C THR A 262 -22.31 -12.55 -14.64
N TRP A 263 -22.68 -11.35 -15.05
CA TRP A 263 -24.02 -10.78 -14.82
C TRP A 263 -25.16 -11.62 -15.40
N SER A 264 -24.92 -12.32 -16.51
CA SER A 264 -25.94 -13.14 -17.19
C SER A 264 -26.02 -14.59 -16.68
N ASN A 265 -24.91 -15.18 -16.24
CA ASN A 265 -24.83 -16.60 -15.87
C ASN A 265 -24.42 -16.87 -14.41
N SER A 266 -23.99 -15.83 -13.68
CA SER A 266 -23.50 -15.77 -12.28
C SER A 266 -22.44 -16.79 -11.87
N LYS A 267 -21.92 -17.59 -12.81
CA LYS A 267 -21.04 -18.73 -12.57
C LYS A 267 -19.60 -18.38 -12.90
N VAL A 268 -18.70 -18.67 -11.97
CA VAL A 268 -17.25 -18.63 -12.13
C VAL A 268 -16.65 -20.01 -11.91
N ARG A 269 -15.54 -20.28 -12.59
CA ARG A 269 -14.78 -21.52 -12.40
C ARG A 269 -13.58 -21.21 -11.52
N VAL A 270 -13.54 -21.80 -10.32
CA VAL A 270 -12.44 -21.66 -9.35
C VAL A 270 -11.96 -23.05 -9.01
N ASN A 271 -10.65 -23.31 -9.15
CA ASN A 271 -10.03 -24.62 -8.92
C ASN A 271 -10.76 -25.77 -9.62
N GLY A 272 -11.10 -25.54 -10.90
CA GLY A 272 -11.81 -26.52 -11.73
C GLY A 272 -13.32 -26.66 -11.46
N LYS A 273 -13.85 -26.12 -10.35
CA LYS A 273 -15.27 -26.19 -9.97
C LYS A 273 -16.04 -24.94 -10.35
N THR A 274 -17.24 -25.10 -10.89
CA THR A 274 -18.13 -23.98 -11.23
C THR A 274 -19.02 -23.63 -10.04
N ARG A 275 -18.93 -22.41 -9.53
CA ARG A 275 -19.79 -21.90 -8.44
C ARG A 275 -20.25 -20.47 -8.72
N GLN A 276 -21.19 -19.96 -7.92
CA GLN A 276 -21.60 -18.56 -8.05
C GLN A 276 -20.46 -17.62 -7.67
N LEU A 277 -20.34 -16.50 -8.39
CA LEU A 277 -19.43 -15.41 -8.07
C LEU A 277 -19.78 -14.85 -6.68
N GLN A 278 -18.79 -14.75 -5.81
CA GLN A 278 -18.89 -14.18 -4.48
C GLN A 278 -18.14 -12.85 -4.40
N TRP A 279 -18.44 -12.04 -3.40
CA TRP A 279 -17.69 -10.80 -3.13
C TRP A 279 -16.19 -11.04 -3.04
N ARG A 280 -15.78 -12.12 -2.39
CA ARG A 280 -14.37 -12.52 -2.27
C ARG A 280 -13.66 -12.63 -3.62
N ASP A 281 -14.32 -13.18 -4.63
CA ASP A 281 -13.70 -13.36 -5.96
C ASP A 281 -13.36 -12.01 -6.62
N MET A 282 -14.20 -10.99 -6.41
CA MET A 282 -13.94 -9.64 -6.93
C MET A 282 -12.80 -8.96 -6.17
N PHE A 283 -12.74 -9.14 -4.85
CA PHE A 283 -11.64 -8.63 -4.04
C PHE A 283 -10.32 -9.35 -4.36
N ASP A 284 -10.34 -10.65 -4.65
CA ASP A 284 -9.14 -11.41 -4.99
C ASP A 284 -8.45 -10.84 -6.23
N ILE A 285 -9.19 -10.35 -7.23
CA ILE A 285 -8.61 -9.63 -8.39
C ILE A 285 -7.80 -8.41 -7.93
N ALA A 286 -8.42 -7.54 -7.14
CA ALA A 286 -7.78 -6.33 -6.64
C ALA A 286 -6.61 -6.61 -5.68
N VAL A 287 -6.74 -7.65 -4.85
CA VAL A 287 -5.68 -8.11 -3.93
C VAL A 287 -4.47 -8.65 -4.72
N LYS A 288 -4.69 -9.40 -5.81
CA LYS A 288 -3.61 -9.91 -6.67
C LYS A 288 -2.78 -8.77 -7.26
N TRP A 289 -3.42 -7.80 -7.89
CA TRP A 289 -2.75 -6.61 -8.41
C TRP A 289 -2.00 -5.85 -7.30
N ARG A 290 -2.64 -5.65 -6.14
CA ARG A 290 -2.02 -4.92 -5.03
C ARG A 290 -0.79 -5.65 -4.44
N ARG A 291 -0.77 -6.98 -4.41
CA ARG A 291 0.37 -7.78 -3.93
C ARG A 291 1.57 -7.73 -4.87
N ILE A 292 1.33 -7.78 -6.17
CA ILE A 292 2.38 -7.70 -7.19
C ILE A 292 2.92 -6.26 -7.29
N ALA A 293 2.05 -5.28 -7.06
CA ALA A 293 2.37 -3.86 -7.13
C ALA A 293 3.21 -3.31 -5.96
N ASP A 294 3.32 -4.03 -4.84
CA ASP A 294 4.24 -3.67 -3.75
C ASP A 294 4.58 -4.90 -2.91
N PRO A 295 5.72 -5.54 -3.19
CA PRO A 295 6.12 -6.78 -2.51
C PRO A 295 6.57 -6.58 -1.05
N ASP A 296 6.77 -5.33 -0.59
CA ASP A 296 7.12 -5.02 0.81
C ASP A 296 5.91 -5.10 1.74
N GLN A 297 4.73 -4.72 1.22
CA GLN A 297 3.48 -4.63 1.98
C GLN A 297 2.46 -5.63 1.43
N PRO A 298 2.56 -6.91 1.79
CA PRO A 298 1.62 -7.92 1.34
C PRO A 298 0.23 -7.64 1.92
N VAL A 299 -0.79 -7.66 1.06
CA VAL A 299 -2.19 -7.63 1.49
C VAL A 299 -2.63 -9.05 1.78
N LEU A 300 -2.99 -9.37 3.02
CA LEU A 300 -3.27 -10.74 3.45
C LEU A 300 -4.69 -10.87 3.98
N TRP A 301 -5.33 -12.01 3.68
CA TRP A 301 -6.65 -12.33 4.21
C TRP A 301 -6.57 -12.73 5.69
N LEU A 302 -7.29 -12.01 6.55
CA LEU A 302 -7.25 -12.25 7.99
C LEU A 302 -7.80 -13.64 8.37
N ASP A 303 -8.83 -14.12 7.67
CA ASP A 303 -9.41 -15.45 7.88
C ASP A 303 -8.46 -16.59 7.49
N GLN A 304 -7.38 -16.29 6.77
CA GLN A 304 -6.32 -17.23 6.39
C GLN A 304 -5.12 -17.19 7.36
N MET A 305 -5.25 -16.48 8.48
CA MET A 305 -4.26 -16.42 9.56
C MET A 305 -4.55 -17.47 10.65
N PRO A 306 -3.53 -17.90 11.42
CA PRO A 306 -3.73 -18.82 12.53
C PRO A 306 -4.77 -18.31 13.54
N ALA A 307 -5.65 -19.19 14.02
CA ALA A 307 -6.78 -18.84 14.90
C ALA A 307 -6.35 -18.08 16.17
N ARG A 308 -5.19 -18.43 16.76
CA ARG A 308 -4.62 -17.75 17.93
C ARG A 308 -4.24 -16.29 17.65
N SER A 309 -3.89 -15.96 16.42
CA SER A 309 -3.56 -14.59 16.01
C SER A 309 -4.79 -13.73 15.80
N LEU A 310 -5.88 -14.34 15.33
CA LEU A 310 -7.19 -13.69 15.21
C LEU A 310 -7.79 -13.41 16.60
N SER A 311 -7.77 -14.39 17.49
CA SER A 311 -8.38 -14.26 18.83
C SER A 311 -7.64 -13.30 19.76
N ARG A 312 -6.35 -13.05 19.52
CA ARG A 312 -5.54 -12.08 20.29
C ARG A 312 -5.60 -10.65 19.75
N GLY A 313 -6.27 -10.42 18.62
CA GLY A 313 -6.20 -9.18 17.86
C GLY A 313 -4.95 -9.14 16.97
N PHE A 314 -5.15 -8.91 15.68
CA PHE A 314 -4.04 -8.68 14.73
C PHE A 314 -3.42 -7.29 15.03
N ASN A 315 -2.09 -7.18 15.07
CA ASN A 315 -1.37 -5.93 15.40
C ASN A 315 -1.59 -5.33 16.81
N ASN A 316 -2.00 -6.14 17.79
CA ASN A 316 -2.12 -5.78 19.21
C ASN A 316 -0.84 -5.25 19.92
N HIS A 317 0.31 -5.18 19.24
CA HIS A 317 1.62 -4.79 19.77
C HIS A 317 2.18 -3.52 19.14
N ILE A 318 1.40 -2.80 18.31
CA ILE A 318 1.80 -1.47 17.82
C ILE A 318 1.80 -0.51 19.01
N ASN A 319 2.98 -0.27 19.57
CA ASN A 319 3.21 0.60 20.72
C ASN A 319 3.04 2.09 20.32
N LEU A 320 1.82 2.60 20.44
CA LEU A 320 1.51 4.04 20.34
C LEU A 320 2.23 4.89 21.41
N ILE A 321 2.75 4.27 22.48
CA ILE A 321 3.49 4.95 23.56
C ILE A 321 4.84 5.50 23.09
N ARG A 322 5.44 4.93 22.03
CA ARG A 322 6.76 5.38 21.53
C ARG A 322 6.70 6.44 20.42
N GLY A 323 5.52 6.98 20.09
CA GLY A 323 5.42 7.98 19.03
C GLY A 323 5.94 7.46 17.68
N GLN A 324 5.64 6.21 17.32
CA GLN A 324 5.93 5.74 15.98
C GLN A 324 4.94 6.40 15.00
N ILE A 325 5.46 7.38 14.26
CA ILE A 325 4.83 8.25 13.24
C ILE A 325 4.20 7.48 12.05
N ILE A 326 4.15 6.14 12.09
CA ILE A 326 3.89 5.28 10.92
C ILE A 326 2.39 5.24 10.52
N ASN A 327 1.47 5.72 11.36
CA ASN A 327 0.02 5.68 11.08
C ASN A 327 -0.66 7.07 11.15
N ILE A 328 -0.03 8.10 10.55
CA ILE A 328 -0.66 9.40 10.23
C ILE A 328 -2.00 9.22 9.50
N ARG A 329 -2.14 8.07 8.83
CA ARG A 329 -3.32 7.56 8.15
C ARG A 329 -4.65 7.75 8.87
N TYR A 330 -4.70 7.71 10.20
CA TYR A 330 -5.97 7.67 10.94
C TYR A 330 -6.25 8.94 11.76
N LEU A 331 -5.39 9.94 11.59
CA LEU A 331 -5.32 11.12 12.44
C LEU A 331 -6.58 12.00 12.30
N GLU A 332 -7.05 12.24 11.07
CA GLU A 332 -8.29 12.99 10.77
C GLU A 332 -9.57 12.29 11.28
N TYR A 333 -9.54 10.97 11.42
CA TYR A 333 -10.71 10.15 11.78
C TYR A 333 -10.80 9.81 13.27
N PHE A 334 -9.82 10.23 14.08
CA PHE A 334 -9.70 9.86 15.48
C PHE A 334 -10.98 10.11 16.29
N ARG A 335 -11.61 11.28 16.11
CA ARG A 335 -12.85 11.65 16.82
C ARG A 335 -14.02 10.72 16.46
N SER A 336 -14.16 10.39 15.19
CA SER A 336 -15.25 9.53 14.68
C SER A 336 -15.07 8.07 15.11
N ILE A 337 -13.84 7.55 15.06
CA ILE A 337 -13.50 6.20 15.53
C ILE A 337 -13.83 6.07 17.02
N LEU A 338 -13.37 7.03 17.83
CA LEU A 338 -13.61 7.03 19.27
C LEU A 338 -15.12 7.09 19.61
N GLY A 339 -15.90 7.85 18.85
CA GLY A 339 -17.37 7.87 18.99
C GLY A 339 -18.01 6.51 18.71
N PHE A 340 -17.68 5.92 17.57
CA PHE A 340 -18.18 4.59 17.16
C PHE A 340 -17.85 3.50 18.19
N VAL A 341 -16.64 3.50 18.74
CA VAL A 341 -16.20 2.56 19.80
C VAL A 341 -17.12 2.62 21.01
N LYS A 342 -17.36 3.83 21.52
CA LYS A 342 -18.20 4.05 22.71
C LYS A 342 -19.62 3.55 22.45
N GLU A 343 -20.15 3.80 21.25
CA GLU A 343 -21.46 3.29 20.86
C GLU A 343 -21.52 1.76 20.84
N ARG A 344 -20.51 1.06 20.29
CA ARG A 344 -20.50 -0.41 20.25
C ARG A 344 -20.43 -1.03 21.64
N ILE A 345 -19.66 -0.46 22.55
CA ILE A 345 -19.56 -0.95 23.95
C ILE A 345 -20.92 -0.78 24.65
N LEU A 346 -21.62 0.35 24.43
CA LEU A 346 -22.96 0.56 24.99
C LEU A 346 -23.98 -0.46 24.46
N VAL A 347 -23.94 -0.78 23.16
CA VAL A 347 -24.81 -1.80 22.56
C VAL A 347 -24.53 -3.19 23.14
N TYR A 348 -23.26 -3.55 23.30
CA TYR A 348 -22.86 -4.84 23.87
C TYR A 348 -23.29 -4.97 25.34
N HIS A 349 -22.99 -3.99 26.19
CA HIS A 349 -23.39 -4.04 27.60
C HIS A 349 -24.90 -3.91 27.81
N GLY A 350 -25.61 -3.17 26.95
CA GLY A 350 -27.07 -3.07 27.00
C GLY A 350 -27.79 -4.39 26.75
N ALA A 351 -27.20 -5.28 25.94
CA ALA A 351 -27.75 -6.60 25.64
C ALA A 351 -27.53 -7.63 26.76
N TYR A 352 -26.41 -7.54 27.49
CA TYR A 352 -26.00 -8.58 28.46
C TYR A 352 -26.07 -8.15 29.94
N ASN A 353 -26.06 -6.84 30.25
CA ASN A 353 -26.21 -6.32 31.62
C ASN A 353 -26.93 -4.95 31.67
N PRO A 354 -28.28 -4.94 31.59
CA PRO A 354 -29.07 -3.72 31.51
C PRO A 354 -28.96 -2.82 32.76
N ARG A 355 -28.70 -3.40 33.94
CA ARG A 355 -28.65 -2.67 35.22
C ARG A 355 -27.33 -1.91 35.41
N GLY A 356 -26.24 -2.38 34.80
CA GLY A 356 -24.93 -1.72 34.84
C GLY A 356 -24.67 -0.75 33.66
N LEU A 357 -25.64 -0.58 32.76
CA LEU A 357 -25.48 0.23 31.55
C LEU A 357 -25.22 1.72 31.86
N GLN A 358 -25.82 2.23 32.94
CA GLN A 358 -25.66 3.62 33.38
C GLN A 358 -24.21 3.88 33.83
N ASP A 359 -23.64 2.96 34.61
CA ASP A 359 -22.26 3.03 35.11
C ASP A 359 -21.25 2.86 33.98
N VAL A 360 -21.53 1.96 33.03
CA VAL A 360 -20.72 1.78 31.81
C VAL A 360 -20.78 3.03 30.94
N LYS A 361 -21.94 3.69 30.82
CA LYS A 361 -22.08 4.95 30.07
C LYS A 361 -21.26 6.07 30.72
N GLN A 362 -21.32 6.21 32.04
CA GLN A 362 -20.54 7.19 32.79
C GLN A 362 -19.04 6.87 32.79
N ALA A 363 -18.66 5.60 32.79
CA ALA A 363 -17.28 5.17 32.59
C ALA A 363 -16.79 5.44 31.16
N LEU A 364 -17.61 5.20 30.13
CA LEU A 364 -17.28 5.44 28.72
C LEU A 364 -17.15 6.93 28.39
N GLU A 365 -17.87 7.81 29.08
CA GLU A 365 -17.63 9.25 29.03
C GLU A 365 -16.19 9.59 29.47
N ASN A 366 -15.62 8.80 30.38
CA ASN A 366 -14.26 8.93 30.90
C ASN A 366 -13.20 8.08 30.17
N VAL A 367 -13.59 7.11 29.33
CA VAL A 367 -12.69 6.27 28.52
C VAL A 367 -12.25 7.03 27.27
N ASN A 368 -10.93 7.13 27.07
CA ASN A 368 -10.28 7.96 26.04
C ASN A 368 -9.23 7.21 25.20
N LYS A 369 -9.32 5.88 25.14
CA LYS A 369 -8.36 5.02 24.45
C LYS A 369 -9.05 4.03 23.52
N VAL A 370 -8.47 3.89 22.32
CA VAL A 370 -8.96 3.10 21.17
C VAL A 370 -8.28 1.73 21.20
N GLU A 371 -8.38 1.01 22.32
CA GLU A 371 -7.50 -0.14 22.57
C GLU A 371 -8.02 -1.47 22.01
N ASP A 372 -9.17 -1.51 21.32
CA ASP A 372 -9.67 -2.75 20.69
C ASP A 372 -10.17 -2.62 19.23
N LEU A 373 -10.02 -1.48 18.55
CA LEU A 373 -10.85 -1.18 17.37
C LEU A 373 -10.15 -0.92 16.03
N LEU A 374 -9.03 -1.58 15.79
CA LEU A 374 -8.41 -1.54 14.47
C LEU A 374 -8.29 -2.93 13.86
N CYS A 375 -9.18 -3.21 12.89
CA CYS A 375 -8.90 -4.09 11.78
C CYS A 375 -9.38 -3.45 10.48
N TYR A 376 -8.66 -3.79 9.41
CA TYR A 376 -8.81 -3.42 8.00
C TYR A 376 -8.01 -2.21 7.53
N SER A 377 -6.92 -2.49 6.80
CA SER A 377 -6.43 -1.66 5.71
C SER A 377 -6.90 -2.34 4.41
N PHE A 378 -7.97 -1.82 3.81
CA PHE A 378 -8.48 -2.27 2.50
C PHE A 378 -8.96 -1.11 1.62
N SER A 379 -8.51 0.12 1.89
CA SER A 379 -9.01 1.33 1.24
C SER A 379 -9.06 1.24 -0.30
N VAL A 380 -7.92 1.01 -0.94
CA VAL A 380 -7.81 1.07 -2.40
C VAL A 380 -8.41 -0.19 -3.04
N VAL A 381 -8.23 -1.35 -2.40
CA VAL A 381 -8.81 -2.63 -2.84
C VAL A 381 -10.34 -2.55 -2.84
N ALA A 382 -10.95 -2.15 -1.73
CA ALA A 382 -12.40 -2.01 -1.63
C ALA A 382 -12.95 -0.95 -2.60
N TYR A 383 -12.26 0.18 -2.73
CA TYR A 383 -12.67 1.23 -3.65
C TYR A 383 -12.62 0.77 -5.11
N SER A 384 -11.57 0.06 -5.53
CA SER A 384 -11.45 -0.49 -6.88
C SER A 384 -12.56 -1.49 -7.22
N VAL A 385 -12.95 -2.34 -6.27
CA VAL A 385 -14.07 -3.28 -6.45
C VAL A 385 -15.39 -2.53 -6.63
N VAL A 386 -15.64 -1.51 -5.81
CA VAL A 386 -16.85 -0.69 -5.90
C VAL A 386 -16.89 0.08 -7.22
N MET A 387 -15.77 0.67 -7.65
CA MET A 387 -15.66 1.34 -8.95
C MET A 387 -15.92 0.36 -10.10
N GLY A 388 -15.31 -0.81 -10.08
CA GLY A 388 -15.50 -1.85 -11.10
C GLY A 388 -16.97 -2.30 -11.19
N ALA A 389 -17.64 -2.46 -10.05
CA ALA A 389 -19.06 -2.79 -9.98
C ALA A 389 -19.96 -1.69 -10.58
N LEU A 390 -19.66 -0.42 -10.30
CA LEU A 390 -20.40 0.70 -10.87
C LEU A 390 -20.21 0.78 -12.39
N MET A 391 -18.97 0.59 -12.86
CA MET A 391 -18.68 0.55 -14.29
C MET A 391 -19.39 -0.64 -14.97
N ALA A 392 -19.45 -1.80 -14.33
CA ALA A 392 -20.19 -2.95 -14.85
C ALA A 392 -21.69 -2.64 -15.00
N SER A 393 -22.26 -1.83 -14.11
CA SER A 393 -23.64 -1.33 -14.21
C SER A 393 -23.86 -0.18 -15.21
N GLY A 394 -22.84 0.17 -16.01
CA GLY A 394 -22.91 1.24 -17.01
C GLY A 394 -22.70 2.65 -16.45
N LYS A 395 -22.06 2.78 -15.28
CA LYS A 395 -21.75 4.08 -14.66
C LYS A 395 -20.25 4.35 -14.63
N GLU A 396 -19.83 5.44 -15.26
CA GLU A 396 -18.45 5.95 -15.14
C GLU A 396 -18.31 6.78 -13.86
N VAL A 397 -17.21 6.58 -13.14
CA VAL A 397 -16.82 7.36 -11.96
C VAL A 397 -15.82 8.42 -12.43
N LEU A 398 -16.14 9.69 -12.22
CA LEU A 398 -15.29 10.82 -12.62
C LEU A 398 -14.77 11.63 -11.43
N GLY A 399 -15.38 11.44 -10.26
CA GLY A 399 -15.04 12.20 -9.06
C GLY A 399 -13.93 11.52 -8.25
N ARG A 400 -13.18 12.35 -7.52
CA ARG A 400 -12.11 11.92 -6.62
C ARG A 400 -12.60 11.85 -5.18
N ILE A 401 -11.89 11.10 -4.35
CA ILE A 401 -12.10 11.12 -2.90
C ILE A 401 -11.77 12.54 -2.41
N PRO A 402 -12.68 13.23 -1.68
CA PRO A 402 -12.42 14.59 -1.23
C PRO A 402 -11.22 14.67 -0.29
N SER A 403 -10.53 15.81 -0.31
CA SER A 403 -9.41 16.08 0.59
C SER A 403 -9.84 15.90 2.06
N GLY A 404 -8.97 15.27 2.86
CA GLY A 404 -9.25 14.93 4.26
C GLY A 404 -10.13 13.68 4.46
N LYS A 405 -10.56 13.00 3.39
CA LYS A 405 -11.44 11.82 3.48
C LYS A 405 -10.73 10.50 3.15
N LEU A 406 -11.13 9.43 3.83
CA LEU A 406 -10.71 8.04 3.64
C LEU A 406 -11.93 7.13 3.52
N PHE A 407 -11.98 6.34 2.46
CA PHE A 407 -13.13 5.52 2.08
C PHE A 407 -13.46 4.43 3.10
N ASP A 408 -12.42 3.73 3.57
CA ASP A 408 -12.51 2.68 4.58
C ASP A 408 -13.05 3.22 5.91
N PHE A 409 -12.63 4.42 6.31
CA PHE A 409 -13.18 5.04 7.52
C PHE A 409 -14.62 5.42 7.37
N GLU A 410 -14.99 6.00 6.23
CA GLU A 410 -16.36 6.41 6.01
C GLU A 410 -17.29 5.19 5.98
N ALA A 411 -16.80 4.03 5.54
CA ALA A 411 -17.51 2.76 5.66
C ALA A 411 -17.68 2.31 7.12
N MET A 412 -16.66 2.51 7.96
CA MET A 412 -16.68 2.10 9.38
C MET A 412 -17.46 3.05 10.29
N THR A 413 -17.39 4.36 10.05
CA THR A 413 -17.92 5.38 10.97
C THR A 413 -19.30 5.88 10.59
N THR A 414 -19.77 5.60 9.38
CA THR A 414 -21.10 6.03 8.98
C THR A 414 -22.17 5.17 9.65
N ALA A 415 -23.16 5.83 10.26
CA ALA A 415 -24.19 5.18 11.08
C ALA A 415 -25.03 4.10 10.37
N SER A 416 -25.10 4.09 9.03
CA SER A 416 -25.78 3.05 8.28
C SER A 416 -25.20 2.86 6.85
N PRO A 417 -25.35 1.67 6.25
CA PRO A 417 -24.95 1.41 4.87
C PRO A 417 -25.59 2.38 3.85
N ASP A 418 -26.85 2.77 4.05
CA ASP A 418 -27.53 3.72 3.17
C ASP A 418 -26.93 5.12 3.22
N ARG A 419 -26.58 5.58 4.43
CA ARG A 419 -25.93 6.87 4.60
C ARG A 419 -24.52 6.84 4.02
N PHE A 420 -23.79 5.74 4.20
CA PHE A 420 -22.48 5.53 3.57
C PHE A 420 -22.60 5.59 2.04
N SER A 421 -23.58 4.88 1.47
CA SER A 421 -23.84 4.89 0.03
C SER A 421 -24.13 6.30 -0.49
N LYS A 422 -24.94 7.10 0.21
CA LYS A 422 -25.22 8.50 -0.16
C LYS A 422 -23.95 9.36 -0.12
N THR A 423 -23.15 9.22 0.94
CA THR A 423 -21.90 9.96 1.12
C THR A 423 -20.92 9.64 -0.02
N VAL A 424 -20.67 8.35 -0.28
CA VAL A 424 -19.77 7.89 -1.35
C VAL A 424 -20.26 8.29 -2.74
N LYS A 425 -21.57 8.15 -3.01
CA LYS A 425 -22.16 8.57 -4.30
C LYS A 425 -21.94 10.05 -4.60
N SER A 426 -21.91 10.90 -3.56
CA SER A 426 -21.68 12.34 -3.75
C SER A 426 -20.27 12.65 -4.23
N TRP A 427 -19.28 11.83 -3.85
CA TRP A 427 -17.88 11.99 -4.27
C TRP A 427 -17.60 11.45 -5.66
N MET A 428 -18.25 10.34 -6.03
CA MET A 428 -17.91 9.60 -7.25
C MET A 428 -18.33 10.28 -8.56
N ASN A 429 -19.21 11.28 -8.53
CA ASN A 429 -19.69 12.01 -9.72
C ASN A 429 -20.04 11.09 -10.91
N LEU A 430 -21.08 10.25 -10.71
CA LEU A 430 -21.42 9.18 -11.65
C LEU A 430 -22.04 9.70 -12.95
N LYS A 431 -21.49 9.30 -14.10
CA LYS A 431 -22.04 9.55 -15.45
C LYS A 431 -22.33 8.25 -16.19
N SER A 432 -23.00 8.33 -17.35
CA SER A 432 -23.18 7.17 -18.23
C SER A 432 -21.84 6.71 -18.80
N LEU A 433 -21.54 5.40 -18.69
CA LEU A 433 -20.31 4.84 -19.23
C LEU A 433 -20.28 4.96 -20.77
N PRO A 434 -19.25 5.60 -21.34
CA PRO A 434 -19.08 5.67 -22.79
C PRO A 434 -18.98 4.29 -23.45
N SER A 435 -19.53 4.15 -24.65
CA SER A 435 -19.56 2.87 -25.39
C SER A 435 -18.17 2.30 -25.70
N TRP A 436 -17.16 3.16 -25.88
CA TRP A 436 -15.81 2.74 -26.22
C TRP A 436 -15.11 1.91 -25.12
N TYR A 437 -15.57 1.97 -23.86
CA TYR A 437 -15.04 1.12 -22.78
C TYR A 437 -15.25 -0.37 -23.07
N GLN A 438 -16.31 -0.73 -23.80
CA GLN A 438 -16.59 -2.11 -24.20
C GLN A 438 -15.56 -2.64 -25.21
N ASN A 439 -14.84 -1.75 -25.89
CA ASN A 439 -13.83 -2.09 -26.89
C ASN A 439 -12.42 -2.24 -26.28
N LEU A 440 -12.26 -2.07 -24.96
CA LEU A 440 -10.97 -2.30 -24.31
C LEU A 440 -10.63 -3.79 -24.32
N PRO A 441 -9.36 -4.17 -24.57
CA PRO A 441 -8.95 -5.55 -24.49
C PRO A 441 -9.13 -6.09 -23.07
N LEU A 442 -9.33 -7.39 -22.97
CA LEU A 442 -9.60 -8.06 -21.70
C LEU A 442 -8.31 -8.13 -20.88
N VAL A 443 -8.33 -7.56 -19.67
CA VAL A 443 -7.13 -7.45 -18.81
C VAL A 443 -6.57 -8.85 -18.52
N SER A 444 -7.45 -9.80 -18.19
CA SER A 444 -7.11 -11.21 -17.94
C SER A 444 -6.50 -11.94 -19.15
N GLU A 445 -6.81 -11.52 -20.38
CA GLU A 445 -6.25 -12.10 -21.62
C GLU A 445 -5.02 -11.35 -22.11
N THR A 446 -4.89 -10.07 -21.75
CA THR A 446 -3.74 -9.22 -22.10
C THR A 446 -2.55 -9.52 -21.20
N PHE A 447 -2.79 -9.72 -19.90
CA PHE A 447 -1.75 -9.96 -18.90
C PHE A 447 -1.94 -11.33 -18.24
N GLN A 448 -1.74 -12.39 -19.02
CA GLN A 448 -2.04 -13.77 -18.61
C GLN A 448 -1.05 -14.35 -17.59
N LEU A 449 0.18 -13.82 -17.56
CA LEU A 449 1.28 -14.32 -16.74
C LEU A 449 1.67 -13.29 -15.67
N THR A 450 2.15 -13.76 -14.52
CA THR A 450 2.69 -12.88 -13.46
C THR A 450 3.79 -11.97 -14.01
N ARG A 451 4.62 -12.47 -14.94
CA ARG A 451 5.61 -11.68 -15.71
C ARG A 451 4.97 -10.47 -16.39
N THR A 452 3.93 -10.69 -17.20
CA THR A 452 3.28 -9.63 -17.98
C THR A 452 2.61 -8.58 -17.09
N MET A 453 2.13 -8.97 -15.90
CA MET A 453 1.66 -8.03 -14.89
C MET A 453 2.80 -7.16 -14.33
N ILE A 454 3.95 -7.74 -14.03
CA ILE A 454 5.12 -6.99 -13.54
C ILE A 454 5.63 -6.03 -14.63
N GLU A 455 5.67 -6.47 -15.89
CA GLU A 455 6.07 -5.65 -17.04
C GLU A 455 5.22 -4.39 -17.18
N VAL A 456 3.88 -4.54 -17.21
CA VAL A 456 2.98 -3.38 -17.37
C VAL A 456 3.05 -2.43 -16.17
N LEU A 457 3.25 -2.95 -14.95
CA LEU A 457 3.42 -2.12 -13.75
C LEU A 457 4.70 -1.28 -13.78
N ASN A 458 5.72 -1.72 -14.52
CA ASN A 458 7.02 -1.06 -14.60
C ASN A 458 7.19 -0.19 -15.85
N THR A 459 6.16 -0.11 -16.71
CA THR A 459 6.19 0.72 -17.92
C THR A 459 6.05 2.21 -17.57
N ASP A 460 6.87 3.09 -18.13
CA ASP A 460 6.64 4.53 -18.00
C ASP A 460 5.65 5.02 -19.07
N SER A 461 4.49 5.50 -18.64
CA SER A 461 3.42 6.02 -19.50
C SER A 461 3.20 7.53 -19.33
N SER A 462 3.98 8.17 -18.45
CA SER A 462 3.72 9.52 -17.94
C SER A 462 3.74 10.61 -19.03
N SER A 463 4.54 10.43 -20.08
CA SER A 463 4.64 11.32 -21.24
C SER A 463 3.61 11.04 -22.34
N HIS A 464 2.97 9.87 -22.32
CA HIS A 464 2.09 9.39 -23.40
C HIS A 464 0.61 9.48 -23.04
N CYS A 465 0.28 9.33 -21.75
CA CYS A 465 -1.10 9.38 -21.30
C CYS A 465 -1.54 10.82 -21.01
N PRO A 466 -2.63 11.31 -21.63
CA PRO A 466 -3.09 12.68 -21.40
C PRO A 466 -3.55 12.82 -19.94
N LYS A 467 -2.96 13.79 -19.23
CA LYS A 467 -3.43 14.23 -17.91
C LYS A 467 -4.80 14.89 -18.11
N LYS A 468 -5.90 14.13 -18.00
CA LYS A 468 -7.24 14.73 -17.95
C LYS A 468 -7.32 15.57 -16.67
N SER A 469 -7.34 16.89 -16.87
CA SER A 469 -7.54 17.94 -15.86
C SER A 469 -8.87 17.78 -15.13
#